data_AF-A0A016SAN0-F1
#
_entry.id   AF-A0A016SAN0-F1
#
_cell.length_a   1.000
_cell.length_b   1.000
_cell.length_c   1.000
_cell.angle_alpha   90.00
_cell.angle_beta   90.00
_cell.angle_gamma   90.00
#
_symmetry.space_group_name_H-M   'P 1'
#
loop_
_entity.id
_entity.type
_entity.pdbx_description
1 polymer ?
#
loop_
_entity_poly.entity_id
_entity_poly.type
_entity_poly.pdbx_seq_one_letter_code
_entity_poly.pdbx_strand_id
1 'polypeptide(L)'
;MNCYFLPILVFTHWCVPSNEIVGTTPERKRTWGSLCQLERALRSAAPCTIIIRRNIHMIFDSISEVFDALLSNFGPRGFKKPKDIAGQVVLVTGAGNGIGRLIATKIATTGCILVLWDIDEKGNEETKRMCDDLGAETHIYRVDMSDRQAIYSTASRVTSDVGVVNIVVNNAGILRDGGDFLKKSDDTIDATIRVNMMAHIWMAKAFLPNMIEQNDGHIVCVCSMSGIVGAKDIVDYSASKFGAFGFQEALENEMCHRKRNIHFTTICPSYIQTTMCDRIPLSSSTNFLSPNHVAEEIVHAILTNKRIVLLPKKTYFLYAAKGLIPRRTFQRLLLFVQK
;
A
#
# COMPACT_ATOMS: atom_id res chain seq x y z
N MET A 1 9.06 48.13 8.81
CA MET A 1 8.33 48.78 7.71
C MET A 1 7.31 47.80 7.17
N ASN A 2 6.04 48.13 7.36
CA ASN A 2 4.85 47.41 6.90
C ASN A 2 4.81 47.27 5.38
N CYS A 3 4.20 46.20 4.89
CA CYS A 3 3.11 46.30 3.93
C CYS A 3 2.16 45.11 4.09
N TYR A 4 0.93 45.46 4.44
CA TYR A 4 -0.19 44.60 4.78
C TYR A 4 -0.81 43.95 3.55
N PHE A 5 -1.40 42.77 3.80
CA PHE A 5 -2.58 42.25 3.09
C PHE A 5 -3.55 43.36 2.68
N LEU A 6 -3.92 43.41 1.40
CA LEU A 6 -5.20 43.97 0.95
C LEU A 6 -5.88 42.97 -0.01
N PRO A 7 -7.21 42.83 0.04
CA PRO A 7 -7.91 41.63 -0.40
C PRO A 7 -8.17 41.65 -1.89
N ILE A 8 -8.11 40.46 -2.51
CA ILE A 8 -8.86 40.15 -3.73
C ILE A 8 -10.35 40.20 -3.35
N LEU A 9 -10.89 41.41 -3.28
CA LEU A 9 -12.31 41.67 -3.27
C LEU A 9 -12.84 41.32 -4.66
N VAL A 10 -13.21 40.05 -4.81
CA VAL A 10 -14.55 39.65 -5.24
C VAL A 10 -15.31 40.74 -6.00
N PHE A 11 -14.93 40.97 -7.27
CA PHE A 11 -15.88 41.45 -8.29
C PHE A 11 -16.61 40.22 -8.85
N THR A 12 -17.31 39.49 -7.98
CA THR A 12 -18.32 38.53 -8.43
C THR A 12 -19.66 39.24 -8.35
N HIS A 13 -20.31 39.37 -9.51
CA HIS A 13 -21.47 40.21 -9.79
C HIS A 13 -21.11 41.68 -10.04
N TRP A 14 -21.08 42.06 -11.32
CA TRP A 14 -21.63 43.31 -11.90
C TRP A 14 -21.11 43.49 -13.34
N CYS A 15 -21.61 42.70 -14.31
CA CYS A 15 -21.79 43.27 -15.65
C CYS A 15 -23.18 43.88 -15.65
N VAL A 16 -23.26 45.15 -15.27
CA VAL A 16 -24.50 45.94 -15.36
C VAL A 16 -24.86 46.12 -16.84
N PRO A 17 -26.13 45.96 -17.26
CA PRO A 17 -26.54 46.24 -18.63
C PRO A 17 -26.11 47.65 -19.05
N SER A 18 -25.55 47.82 -20.25
CA SER A 18 -25.05 49.12 -20.76
C SER A 18 -26.09 50.25 -20.74
N ASN A 19 -27.37 49.89 -20.66
CA ASN A 19 -28.51 50.80 -20.60
C ASN A 19 -28.68 51.46 -19.22
N GLU A 20 -28.12 50.89 -18.15
CA GLU A 20 -28.22 51.40 -16.78
C GLU A 20 -27.04 52.33 -16.39
N ILE A 21 -26.05 52.50 -17.28
CA ILE A 21 -24.94 53.44 -17.07
C ILE A 21 -25.41 54.85 -17.48
N VAL A 22 -25.83 55.66 -16.49
CA VAL A 22 -26.29 57.04 -16.68
C VAL A 22 -25.10 57.99 -16.77
N GLY A 23 -25.09 58.91 -17.75
CA GLY A 23 -24.09 59.98 -17.85
C GLY A 23 -22.82 59.68 -18.68
N THR A 24 -22.74 58.57 -19.41
CA THR A 24 -21.56 58.21 -20.24
C THR A 24 -21.82 58.37 -21.73
N THR A 25 -20.80 58.82 -22.48
CA THR A 25 -20.85 58.99 -23.94
C THR A 25 -21.13 57.66 -24.67
N PRO A 26 -21.77 57.69 -25.87
CA PRO A 26 -22.09 56.49 -26.65
C PRO A 26 -20.87 55.59 -26.92
N GLU A 27 -19.70 56.21 -27.10
CA GLU A 27 -18.43 55.54 -27.36
C GLU A 27 -17.92 54.76 -26.14
N ARG A 28 -18.06 55.32 -24.93
CA ARG A 28 -17.76 54.61 -23.68
C ARG A 28 -18.69 53.42 -23.44
N LYS A 29 -19.98 53.52 -23.80
CA LYS A 29 -20.94 52.41 -23.68
C LYS A 29 -20.61 51.24 -24.61
N ARG A 30 -20.20 51.51 -25.86
CA ARG A 30 -19.70 50.47 -26.78
C ARG A 30 -18.46 49.76 -26.25
N THR A 31 -17.49 50.53 -25.77
CA THR A 31 -16.23 50.01 -25.23
C THR A 31 -16.49 49.11 -24.01
N TRP A 32 -17.40 49.52 -23.11
CA TRP A 32 -17.84 48.71 -21.98
C TRP A 32 -18.57 47.42 -22.39
N GLY A 33 -19.43 47.48 -23.40
CA GLY A 33 -20.11 46.30 -23.95
C GLY A 33 -19.12 45.28 -24.51
N SER A 34 -18.12 45.74 -25.26
CA SER A 34 -17.04 44.89 -25.80
C SER A 34 -16.19 44.27 -24.68
N LEU A 35 -15.89 45.02 -23.61
CA LEU A 35 -15.16 44.49 -22.45
C LEU A 35 -15.95 43.42 -21.69
N CYS A 36 -17.25 43.61 -21.45
CA CYS A 36 -18.11 42.59 -20.83
C CYS A 36 -18.31 41.35 -21.73
N GLN A 37 -18.27 41.50 -23.06
CA GLN A 37 -18.27 40.36 -23.99
C GLN A 37 -16.94 39.60 -23.96
N LEU A 38 -15.81 40.32 -23.94
CA LEU A 38 -14.48 39.73 -23.83
C LEU A 38 -14.33 38.98 -22.50
N GLU A 39 -14.79 39.55 -21.37
CA GLU A 39 -14.74 38.89 -20.06
C GLU A 39 -15.61 37.63 -20.03
N ARG A 40 -16.80 37.65 -20.65
CA ARG A 40 -17.65 36.46 -20.80
C ARG A 40 -17.00 35.39 -21.67
N ALA A 41 -16.34 35.76 -22.77
CA ALA A 41 -15.61 34.85 -23.64
C ALA A 41 -14.36 34.27 -22.94
N LEU A 42 -13.65 35.06 -22.15
CA LEU A 42 -12.52 34.60 -21.34
C LEU A 42 -12.98 33.65 -20.22
N ARG A 43 -14.12 33.92 -19.58
CA ARG A 43 -14.74 33.03 -18.57
C ARG A 43 -15.30 31.74 -19.16
N SER A 44 -15.73 31.70 -20.42
CA SER A 44 -16.14 30.46 -21.09
C SER A 44 -14.95 29.67 -21.63
N ALA A 45 -13.85 30.34 -21.99
CA ALA A 45 -12.62 29.70 -22.43
C ALA A 45 -11.77 29.14 -21.26
N ALA A 46 -11.78 29.81 -20.08
CA ALA A 46 -10.99 29.42 -18.91
C ALA A 46 -11.28 27.99 -18.37
N PRO A 47 -12.54 27.51 -18.29
CA PRO A 47 -12.84 26.12 -17.92
C PRO A 47 -12.24 25.13 -18.90
N CYS A 48 -12.32 25.39 -20.22
CA CYS A 48 -11.71 24.55 -21.25
C CYS A 48 -10.18 24.55 -21.13
N THR A 49 -9.54 25.69 -20.87
CA THR A 49 -8.08 25.75 -20.68
C THR A 49 -7.64 25.04 -19.40
N ILE A 50 -8.40 25.13 -18.32
CA ILE A 50 -8.14 24.41 -17.06
C ILE A 50 -8.30 22.90 -17.25
N ILE A 51 -9.35 22.45 -17.94
CA ILE A 51 -9.58 21.02 -18.22
C ILE A 51 -8.49 20.46 -19.13
N ILE A 52 -8.14 21.16 -20.22
CA ILE A 52 -7.07 20.76 -21.14
C ILE A 52 -5.73 20.70 -20.39
N ARG A 53 -5.39 21.72 -19.58
CA ARG A 53 -4.17 21.73 -18.78
C ARG A 53 -4.13 20.59 -17.76
N ARG A 54 -5.26 20.28 -17.10
CA ARG A 54 -5.37 19.17 -16.15
C ARG A 54 -5.19 17.81 -16.82
N ASN A 55 -5.74 17.64 -18.03
CA ASN A 55 -5.59 16.42 -18.82
C ASN A 55 -4.15 16.25 -19.31
N ILE A 56 -3.49 17.33 -19.74
CA ILE A 56 -2.09 17.31 -20.16
C ILE A 56 -1.18 16.91 -18.98
N HIS A 57 -1.34 17.54 -17.80
CA HIS A 57 -0.59 17.16 -16.61
C HIS A 57 -0.81 15.69 -16.25
N MET A 58 -2.06 15.21 -16.24
CA MET A 58 -2.37 13.81 -15.98
C MET A 58 -1.66 12.85 -16.96
N ILE A 59 -1.60 13.18 -18.25
CA ILE A 59 -0.90 12.37 -19.25
C ILE A 59 0.61 12.35 -18.98
N PHE A 60 1.22 13.50 -18.70
CA PHE A 60 2.64 13.58 -18.38
C PHE A 60 2.98 12.82 -17.10
N ASP A 61 2.20 12.99 -16.04
CA ASP A 61 2.36 12.28 -14.77
C ASP A 61 2.24 10.76 -15.01
N SER A 62 1.25 10.32 -15.77
CA SER A 62 1.07 8.90 -16.12
C SER A 62 2.26 8.33 -16.88
N ILE A 63 2.81 9.06 -17.87
CA ILE A 63 3.99 8.62 -18.63
C ILE A 63 5.21 8.52 -17.72
N SER A 64 5.42 9.51 -16.84
CA SER A 64 6.51 9.50 -15.86
C SER A 64 6.39 8.32 -14.90
N GLU A 65 5.18 8.06 -14.38
CA GLU A 65 4.91 6.94 -13.47
C GLU A 65 5.15 5.57 -14.14
N VAL A 66 4.77 5.43 -15.40
CA VAL A 66 5.05 4.20 -16.18
C VAL A 66 6.55 4.00 -16.32
N PHE A 67 7.30 5.05 -16.67
CA PHE A 67 8.76 4.97 -16.78
C PHE A 67 9.41 4.63 -15.44
N ASP A 68 8.99 5.28 -14.35
CA ASP A 68 9.44 4.99 -13.00
C ASP A 68 9.11 3.57 -12.55
N ALA A 69 7.94 3.04 -12.92
CA ALA A 69 7.54 1.66 -12.64
C ALA A 69 8.43 0.67 -13.39
N LEU A 70 8.73 0.93 -14.66
CA LEU A 70 9.63 0.10 -15.46
C LEU A 70 11.04 0.08 -14.85
N LEU A 71 11.59 1.24 -14.49
CA LEU A 71 12.90 1.33 -13.85
C LEU A 71 12.92 0.70 -12.47
N SER A 72 11.88 0.89 -11.65
CA SER A 72 11.78 0.30 -10.32
C SER A 72 11.57 -1.23 -10.36
N ASN A 73 10.95 -1.77 -11.41
CA ASN A 73 10.71 -3.20 -11.55
C ASN A 73 11.87 -3.91 -12.26
N PHE A 74 12.42 -3.35 -13.32
CA PHE A 74 13.37 -4.02 -14.21
C PHE A 74 14.76 -3.36 -14.28
N GLY A 75 14.91 -2.15 -13.74
CA GLY A 75 16.19 -1.46 -13.65
C GLY A 75 17.13 -2.03 -12.56
N PRO A 76 18.38 -1.54 -12.52
CA PRO A 76 19.37 -1.94 -11.53
C PRO A 76 18.97 -1.54 -10.10
N ARG A 77 19.33 -2.36 -9.11
CA ARG A 77 19.19 -2.00 -7.68
C ARG A 77 19.99 -0.73 -7.40
N GLY A 78 19.39 0.23 -6.68
CA GLY A 78 20.02 1.52 -6.35
C GLY A 78 19.57 2.71 -7.20
N PHE A 79 18.77 2.50 -8.26
CA PHE A 79 18.21 3.60 -9.04
C PHE A 79 17.34 4.56 -8.20
N LYS A 80 16.49 4.01 -7.32
CA LYS A 80 15.73 4.79 -6.35
C LYS A 80 16.51 4.91 -5.05
N LYS A 81 16.70 6.15 -4.58
CA LYS A 81 17.32 6.43 -3.29
C LYS A 81 16.43 5.88 -2.17
N PRO A 82 16.96 5.04 -1.26
CA PRO A 82 16.26 4.63 -0.04
C PRO A 82 15.89 5.84 0.82
N LYS A 83 14.68 5.86 1.37
CA LYS A 83 14.30 6.81 2.41
C LYS A 83 14.99 6.46 3.73
N ASP A 84 15.28 7.48 4.51
CA ASP A 84 15.79 7.31 5.86
C ASP A 84 14.62 7.04 6.81
N ILE A 85 14.77 6.01 7.66
CA ILE A 85 13.79 5.60 8.67
C ILE A 85 14.41 5.56 10.07
N ALA A 86 15.60 6.14 10.26
CA ALA A 86 16.21 6.24 11.57
C ALA A 86 15.27 6.98 12.56
N GLY A 87 15.12 6.43 13.76
CA GLY A 87 14.21 6.95 14.79
C GLY A 87 12.71 6.72 14.52
N GLN A 88 12.32 6.17 13.36
CA GLN A 88 10.92 5.80 13.11
C GLN A 88 10.56 4.49 13.81
N VAL A 89 9.31 4.37 14.26
CA VAL A 89 8.79 3.14 14.84
C VAL A 89 8.26 2.23 13.72
N VAL A 90 8.84 1.05 13.57
CA VAL A 90 8.49 0.03 12.57
C VAL A 90 7.92 -1.20 13.26
N LEU A 91 6.64 -1.45 13.03
CA LEU A 91 5.94 -2.62 13.58
C LEU A 91 5.93 -3.76 12.56
N VAL A 92 6.38 -4.95 12.95
CA VAL A 92 6.34 -6.18 12.14
C VAL A 92 5.50 -7.25 12.82
N THR A 93 4.45 -7.73 12.14
CA THR A 93 3.62 -8.84 12.62
C THR A 93 4.12 -10.18 12.08
N GLY A 94 3.93 -11.26 12.82
CA GLY A 94 4.48 -12.58 12.46
C GLY A 94 6.02 -12.59 12.50
N ALA A 95 6.60 -11.82 13.42
CA ALA A 95 8.04 -11.56 13.50
C ALA A 95 8.83 -12.69 14.18
N GLY A 96 8.16 -13.64 14.83
CA GLY A 96 8.79 -14.72 15.58
C GLY A 96 9.48 -15.76 14.70
N ASN A 97 9.17 -15.83 13.40
CA ASN A 97 9.79 -16.78 12.49
C ASN A 97 9.79 -16.31 11.02
N GLY A 98 10.36 -17.15 10.14
CA GLY A 98 10.21 -17.04 8.70
C GLY A 98 10.58 -15.66 8.13
N ILE A 99 9.71 -15.13 7.27
CA ILE A 99 9.94 -13.86 6.58
C ILE A 99 9.86 -12.68 7.54
N GLY A 100 8.97 -12.72 8.55
CA GLY A 100 8.84 -11.61 9.50
C GLY A 100 10.11 -11.40 10.31
N ARG A 101 10.74 -12.48 10.80
CA ARG A 101 12.07 -12.44 11.42
C ARG A 101 13.12 -11.84 10.49
N LEU A 102 13.15 -12.29 9.23
CA LEU A 102 14.12 -11.80 8.25
C LEU A 102 13.91 -10.33 7.88
N ILE A 103 12.67 -9.85 7.83
CA ILE A 103 12.37 -8.42 7.66
C ILE A 103 12.89 -7.63 8.86
N ALA A 104 12.57 -8.07 10.08
CA ALA A 104 12.97 -7.37 11.31
C ALA A 104 14.50 -7.25 11.41
N THR A 105 15.22 -8.36 11.26
CA THR A 105 16.70 -8.37 11.28
C THR A 105 17.32 -7.50 10.18
N LYS A 106 16.78 -7.50 8.96
CA LYS A 106 17.30 -6.65 7.87
C LYS A 106 17.02 -5.16 8.04
N ILE A 107 15.92 -4.79 8.70
CA ILE A 107 15.60 -3.38 9.01
C ILE A 107 16.31 -2.90 10.29
N ALA A 108 16.74 -3.81 11.18
CA ALA A 108 17.40 -3.46 12.43
C ALA A 108 18.63 -2.54 12.24
N THR A 109 19.37 -2.68 11.14
CA THR A 109 20.57 -1.88 10.86
C THR A 109 20.27 -0.45 10.37
N THR A 110 19.00 -0.05 10.29
CA THR A 110 18.59 1.28 9.78
C THR A 110 18.46 2.35 10.86
N GLY A 111 18.67 1.99 12.14
CA GLY A 111 18.51 2.91 13.27
C GLY A 111 17.04 3.20 13.62
N CYS A 112 16.09 2.42 13.09
CA CYS A 112 14.68 2.48 13.48
C CYS A 112 14.44 1.80 14.84
N ILE A 113 13.28 2.07 15.44
CA ILE A 113 12.78 1.39 16.63
C ILE A 113 11.84 0.27 16.17
N LEU A 114 12.12 -0.98 16.54
CA LEU A 114 11.35 -2.14 16.13
C LEU A 114 10.28 -2.51 17.15
N VAL A 115 9.08 -2.81 16.67
CA VAL A 115 7.99 -3.40 17.46
C VAL A 115 7.60 -4.73 16.83
N LEU A 116 7.83 -5.84 17.51
CA LEU A 116 7.64 -7.18 16.95
C LEU A 116 6.44 -7.86 17.60
N TRP A 117 5.46 -8.22 16.77
CA TRP A 117 4.26 -8.93 17.19
C TRP A 117 4.29 -10.36 16.68
N ASP A 118 4.09 -11.33 17.57
CA ASP A 118 3.89 -12.72 17.21
C ASP A 118 3.05 -13.44 18.28
N ILE A 119 2.45 -14.58 17.93
CA ILE A 119 1.79 -15.44 18.91
C ILE A 119 2.81 -16.36 19.63
N ASP A 120 3.92 -16.68 18.96
CA ASP A 120 5.03 -17.46 19.50
C ASP A 120 6.01 -16.55 20.26
N GLU A 121 5.85 -16.50 21.58
CA GLU A 121 6.71 -15.72 22.49
C GLU A 121 8.20 -16.08 22.32
N LYS A 122 8.54 -17.37 22.22
CA LYS A 122 9.94 -17.82 22.16
C LYS A 122 10.58 -17.41 20.85
N GLY A 123 9.88 -17.62 19.73
CA GLY A 123 10.34 -17.17 18.43
C GLY A 123 10.51 -15.66 18.39
N ASN A 124 9.62 -14.90 19.02
CA ASN A 124 9.68 -13.43 19.07
C ASN A 124 10.84 -12.92 19.94
N GLU A 125 11.08 -13.54 21.10
CA GLU A 125 12.25 -13.26 21.94
C GLU A 125 13.57 -13.53 21.21
N GLU A 126 13.65 -14.62 20.45
CA GLU A 126 14.81 -14.94 19.64
C GLU A 126 15.05 -13.88 18.56
N THR A 127 14.00 -13.47 17.84
CA THR A 127 14.09 -12.38 16.86
C THR A 127 14.52 -11.07 17.52
N LYS A 128 14.00 -10.74 18.71
CA LYS A 128 14.44 -9.55 19.46
C LYS A 128 15.93 -9.57 19.75
N ARG A 129 16.48 -10.68 20.24
CA ARG A 129 17.92 -10.79 20.52
C ARG A 129 18.74 -10.54 19.24
N MET A 130 18.34 -11.13 18.12
CA MET A 130 19.00 -10.90 16.83
C MET A 130 18.97 -9.43 16.40
N CYS A 131 17.85 -8.73 16.61
CA CYS A 131 17.72 -7.31 16.29
C CYS A 131 18.51 -6.41 17.23
N ASP A 132 18.50 -6.71 18.53
CA ASP A 132 19.29 -5.99 19.54
C ASP A 132 20.80 -6.15 19.29
N ASP A 133 21.26 -7.34 18.92
CA ASP A 133 22.67 -7.62 18.55
C ASP A 133 23.11 -6.82 17.31
N LEU A 134 22.16 -6.41 16.46
CA LEU A 134 22.38 -5.53 15.30
C LEU A 134 22.27 -4.04 15.66
N GLY A 135 22.00 -3.71 16.93
CA GLY A 135 21.97 -2.34 17.46
C GLY A 135 20.60 -1.65 17.38
N ALA A 136 19.52 -2.36 17.06
CA ALA A 136 18.17 -1.78 17.06
C ALA A 136 17.56 -1.77 18.46
N GLU A 137 16.83 -0.71 18.80
CA GLU A 137 15.92 -0.73 19.93
C GLU A 137 14.69 -1.57 19.57
N THR A 138 14.50 -2.72 20.23
CA THR A 138 13.44 -3.66 19.87
C THR A 138 12.47 -3.92 21.02
N HIS A 139 11.17 -3.76 20.79
CA HIS A 139 10.08 -4.07 21.71
C HIS A 139 9.29 -5.27 21.18
N ILE A 140 8.82 -6.16 22.07
CA ILE A 140 8.06 -7.34 21.67
C ILE A 140 6.72 -7.43 22.39
N TYR A 141 5.72 -7.95 21.69
CA TYR A 141 4.40 -8.20 22.23
C TYR A 141 3.88 -9.55 21.72
N ARG A 142 3.28 -10.34 22.61
CA ARG A 142 2.50 -11.49 22.20
C ARG A 142 1.13 -11.04 21.73
N VAL A 143 0.80 -11.32 20.46
CA VAL A 143 -0.50 -10.96 19.88
C VAL A 143 -1.02 -12.09 19.01
N ASP A 144 -2.23 -12.56 19.31
CA ASP A 144 -2.99 -13.41 18.39
C ASP A 144 -3.68 -12.52 17.34
N MET A 145 -3.21 -12.60 16.10
CA MET A 145 -3.74 -11.79 15.00
C MET A 145 -5.17 -12.19 14.60
N SER A 146 -5.69 -13.32 15.08
CA SER A 146 -7.10 -13.68 14.90
C SER A 146 -8.02 -12.94 15.87
N ASP A 147 -7.50 -12.37 16.96
CA ASP A 147 -8.27 -11.65 17.97
C ASP A 147 -8.19 -10.12 17.79
N ARG A 148 -9.32 -9.55 17.35
CA ARG A 148 -9.50 -8.10 17.20
C ARG A 148 -9.23 -7.31 18.48
N GLN A 149 -9.67 -7.83 19.64
CA GLN A 149 -9.52 -7.12 20.91
C GLN A 149 -8.06 -7.14 21.38
N ALA A 150 -7.35 -8.25 21.17
CA ALA A 150 -5.92 -8.35 21.41
C ALA A 150 -5.12 -7.33 20.57
N ILE A 151 -5.47 -7.18 19.29
CA ILE A 151 -4.84 -6.18 18.40
C ILE A 151 -5.07 -4.75 18.93
N TYR A 152 -6.30 -4.35 19.24
CA TYR A 152 -6.57 -2.98 19.67
C TYR A 152 -5.99 -2.65 21.05
N SER A 153 -6.08 -3.57 22.01
CA SER A 153 -5.48 -3.38 23.33
C SER A 153 -3.96 -3.30 23.24
N THR A 154 -3.32 -4.14 22.42
CA THR A 154 -1.86 -4.10 22.24
C THR A 154 -1.41 -2.87 21.45
N ALA A 155 -2.17 -2.43 20.44
CA ALA A 155 -1.87 -1.19 19.73
C ALA A 155 -1.89 0.04 20.66
N SER A 156 -2.83 0.07 21.61
CA SER A 156 -2.92 1.13 22.62
C SER A 156 -1.69 1.11 23.56
N ARG A 157 -1.23 -0.09 23.93
CA ARG A 157 0.00 -0.28 24.72
C ARG A 157 1.24 0.17 23.95
N VAL A 158 1.43 -0.27 22.71
CA VAL A 158 2.55 0.16 21.85
C VAL A 158 2.60 1.69 21.73
N THR A 159 1.44 2.33 21.53
CA THR A 159 1.36 3.80 21.45
C THR A 159 1.83 4.49 22.74
N SER A 160 1.57 3.87 23.89
CA SER A 160 1.94 4.40 25.21
C SER A 160 3.39 4.10 25.57
N ASP A 161 3.85 2.89 25.29
CA ASP A 161 5.14 2.35 25.71
C ASP A 161 6.28 2.78 24.77
N VAL A 162 5.99 2.95 23.47
CA VAL A 162 6.99 3.19 22.41
C VAL A 162 6.72 4.49 21.66
N GLY A 163 5.45 4.76 21.34
CA GLY A 163 5.04 5.97 20.60
C GLY A 163 4.29 5.67 19.31
N VAL A 164 4.20 6.68 18.44
CA VAL A 164 3.45 6.60 17.18
C VAL A 164 4.16 5.67 16.20
N VAL A 165 3.46 4.63 15.73
CA VAL A 165 3.96 3.71 14.70
C VAL A 165 3.95 4.38 13.33
N ASN A 166 5.11 4.54 12.71
CA ASN A 166 5.28 5.14 11.39
C ASN A 166 5.09 4.12 10.26
N ILE A 167 5.54 2.88 10.46
CA ILE A 167 5.49 1.82 9.45
C ILE A 167 4.86 0.57 10.04
N VAL A 168 3.80 0.05 9.42
CA VAL A 168 3.16 -1.20 9.80
C VAL A 168 3.41 -2.24 8.72
N VAL A 169 4.08 -3.33 9.07
CA VAL A 169 4.29 -4.51 8.22
C VAL A 169 3.33 -5.62 8.63
N ASN A 170 2.19 -5.68 7.94
CA ASN A 170 1.22 -6.77 8.01
C ASN A 170 1.78 -8.00 7.28
N ASN A 171 2.56 -8.81 8.00
CA ASN A 171 3.21 -10.01 7.51
C ASN A 171 2.64 -11.31 8.11
N ALA A 172 2.04 -11.25 9.30
CA ALA A 172 1.44 -12.43 9.92
C ALA A 172 0.47 -13.14 8.96
N GLY A 173 0.56 -14.47 8.90
CA GLY A 173 -0.29 -15.25 8.03
C GLY A 173 -0.28 -16.73 8.39
N ILE A 174 -1.38 -17.40 8.11
CA ILE A 174 -1.54 -18.84 8.28
C ILE A 174 -2.02 -19.50 7.00
N LEU A 175 -1.62 -20.76 6.84
CA LEU A 175 -2.16 -21.71 5.89
C LEU A 175 -2.16 -23.04 6.63
N ARG A 176 -3.30 -23.42 7.24
CA ARG A 176 -3.34 -24.57 8.16
C ARG A 176 -3.35 -25.90 7.42
N ASP A 177 -4.10 -25.98 6.32
CA ASP A 177 -4.23 -27.14 5.46
C ASP A 177 -4.25 -26.75 3.97
N GLY A 178 -3.64 -27.59 3.14
CA GLY A 178 -3.86 -27.62 1.70
C GLY A 178 -4.77 -28.79 1.33
N GLY A 179 -5.39 -28.73 0.15
CA GLY A 179 -6.16 -29.82 -0.44
C GLY A 179 -7.61 -29.45 -0.76
N ASP A 180 -8.45 -30.48 -0.85
CA ASP A 180 -9.84 -30.36 -1.27
C ASP A 180 -10.62 -29.40 -0.35
N PHE A 181 -11.15 -28.34 -0.96
CA PHE A 181 -11.92 -27.31 -0.26
C PHE A 181 -13.11 -27.87 0.51
N LEU A 182 -13.79 -28.89 -0.04
CA LEU A 182 -14.97 -29.48 0.60
C LEU A 182 -14.66 -30.28 1.86
N LYS A 183 -13.38 -30.58 2.12
CA LYS A 183 -12.92 -31.31 3.31
C LYS A 183 -12.40 -30.40 4.41
N LYS A 184 -12.30 -29.09 4.15
CA LYS A 184 -11.81 -28.13 5.13
C LYS A 184 -12.89 -27.84 6.17
N SER A 185 -12.47 -27.73 7.43
CA SER A 185 -13.38 -27.29 8.50
C SER A 185 -13.66 -25.79 8.41
N ASP A 186 -14.87 -25.38 8.81
CA ASP A 186 -15.23 -23.97 8.87
C ASP A 186 -14.31 -23.18 9.82
N ASP A 187 -13.88 -23.78 10.93
CA ASP A 187 -12.94 -23.17 11.87
C ASP A 187 -11.57 -22.87 11.24
N THR A 188 -11.08 -23.75 10.36
CA THR A 188 -9.85 -23.49 9.59
C THR A 188 -10.05 -22.30 8.65
N ILE A 189 -11.18 -22.26 7.94
CA ILE A 189 -11.50 -21.20 7.00
C ILE A 189 -11.62 -19.86 7.73
N ASP A 190 -12.37 -19.81 8.85
CA ASP A 190 -12.54 -18.60 9.66
C ASP A 190 -11.18 -18.10 10.19
N ALA A 191 -10.35 -19.00 10.74
CA ALA A 191 -9.03 -18.62 11.21
C ALA A 191 -8.16 -18.04 10.07
N THR A 192 -8.18 -18.64 8.88
CA THR A 192 -7.43 -18.14 7.72
C THR A 192 -7.90 -16.73 7.32
N ILE A 193 -9.21 -16.50 7.23
CA ILE A 193 -9.77 -15.18 6.90
C ILE A 193 -9.44 -14.16 7.98
N ARG A 194 -9.56 -14.53 9.26
CA ARG A 194 -9.30 -13.62 10.38
C ARG A 194 -7.85 -13.17 10.40
N VAL A 195 -6.89 -14.09 10.33
CA VAL A 195 -5.47 -13.76 10.40
C VAL A 195 -4.97 -13.08 9.13
N ASN A 196 -5.31 -13.61 7.94
CA ASN A 196 -4.67 -13.15 6.69
C ASN A 196 -5.34 -11.92 6.07
N MET A 197 -6.56 -11.58 6.49
CA MET A 197 -7.34 -10.48 5.91
C MET A 197 -7.86 -9.54 7.01
N MET A 198 -8.68 -10.03 7.94
CA MET A 198 -9.33 -9.14 8.92
C MET A 198 -8.32 -8.46 9.84
N ALA A 199 -7.25 -9.16 10.21
CA ALA A 199 -6.14 -8.60 10.97
C ALA A 199 -5.56 -7.35 10.31
N HIS A 200 -5.37 -7.34 8.99
CA HIS A 200 -4.83 -6.19 8.26
C HIS A 200 -5.77 -4.98 8.36
N ILE A 201 -7.08 -5.23 8.29
CA ILE A 201 -8.13 -4.20 8.46
C ILE A 201 -8.08 -3.65 9.89
N TRP A 202 -7.99 -4.51 10.89
CA TRP A 202 -7.93 -4.09 12.29
C TRP A 202 -6.65 -3.31 12.60
N MET A 203 -5.50 -3.74 12.08
CA MET A 203 -4.22 -3.05 12.18
C MET A 203 -4.29 -1.66 11.55
N ALA A 204 -4.84 -1.52 10.34
CA ALA A 204 -5.03 -0.22 9.73
C ALA A 204 -5.95 0.67 10.57
N LYS A 205 -7.08 0.15 11.09
CA LYS A 205 -7.95 0.91 11.99
C LYS A 205 -7.24 1.36 13.28
N ALA A 206 -6.27 0.58 13.77
CA ALA A 206 -5.53 0.90 14.98
C ALA A 206 -4.47 1.98 14.77
N PHE A 207 -3.73 1.93 13.65
CA PHE A 207 -2.53 2.76 13.46
C PHE A 207 -2.70 3.90 12.43
N LEU A 208 -3.57 3.75 11.44
CA LEU A 208 -3.78 4.76 10.39
C LEU A 208 -4.26 6.12 10.91
N PRO A 209 -5.12 6.23 11.96
CA PRO A 209 -5.55 7.55 12.45
C PRO A 209 -4.39 8.47 12.82
N ASN A 210 -3.39 7.96 13.54
CA ASN A 210 -2.21 8.72 13.92
C ASN A 210 -1.33 9.06 12.71
N MET A 211 -1.18 8.13 11.75
CA MET A 211 -0.45 8.42 10.51
C MET A 211 -1.12 9.54 9.69
N ILE A 212 -2.46 9.58 9.64
CA ILE A 212 -3.23 10.64 8.97
C ILE A 212 -3.03 11.99 9.67
N GLU A 213 -3.01 11.99 11.01
CA GLU A 213 -2.78 13.19 11.82
C GLU A 213 -1.38 13.77 11.59
N GLN A 214 -0.35 12.92 11.57
CA GLN A 214 1.02 13.31 11.25
C GLN A 214 1.25 13.58 9.76
N ASN A 215 0.31 13.16 8.91
CA ASN A 215 0.42 13.17 7.45
C ASN A 215 1.72 12.50 6.96
N ASP A 216 2.10 11.43 7.63
CA ASP A 216 3.23 10.58 7.29
C ASP A 216 2.97 9.17 7.84
N GLY A 217 3.28 8.17 7.02
CA GLY A 217 3.13 6.77 7.42
C GLY A 217 3.29 5.81 6.26
N HIS A 218 3.40 4.52 6.58
CA HIS A 218 3.54 3.47 5.59
C HIS A 218 2.84 2.18 6.03
N ILE A 219 1.85 1.72 5.26
CA ILE A 219 1.22 0.41 5.45
C ILE A 219 1.73 -0.59 4.41
N VAL A 220 2.37 -1.65 4.89
CA VAL A 220 2.95 -2.71 4.08
C VAL A 220 2.13 -3.98 4.30
N CYS A 221 1.61 -4.58 3.23
CA CYS A 221 0.89 -5.85 3.30
C CYS A 221 1.65 -6.94 2.55
N VAL A 222 2.04 -7.99 3.28
CA VAL A 222 2.58 -9.22 2.69
C VAL A 222 1.41 -10.12 2.32
N CYS A 223 0.99 -9.97 1.07
CA CYS A 223 -0.03 -10.80 0.45
C CYS A 223 0.61 -12.09 -0.10
N SER A 224 0.23 -12.49 -1.30
CA SER A 224 0.73 -13.66 -2.02
C SER A 224 0.39 -13.51 -3.49
N MET A 225 1.07 -14.25 -4.37
CA MET A 225 0.59 -14.47 -5.73
C MET A 225 -0.85 -15.00 -5.75
N SER A 226 -1.24 -15.76 -4.72
CA SER A 226 -2.61 -16.22 -4.52
C SER A 226 -3.62 -15.11 -4.20
N GLY A 227 -3.17 -13.87 -3.95
CA GLY A 227 -4.03 -12.69 -3.84
C GLY A 227 -4.31 -11.99 -5.16
N ILE A 228 -3.66 -12.44 -6.24
CA ILE A 228 -3.84 -11.91 -7.59
C ILE A 228 -4.36 -13.02 -8.51
N VAL A 229 -3.99 -14.27 -8.26
CA VAL A 229 -4.36 -15.44 -9.06
C VAL A 229 -4.82 -16.56 -8.13
N GLY A 230 -6.09 -16.97 -8.23
CA GLY A 230 -6.60 -18.07 -7.41
C GLY A 230 -5.91 -19.39 -7.71
N ALA A 231 -5.49 -20.10 -6.67
CA ALA A 231 -4.80 -21.39 -6.78
C ALA A 231 -5.68 -22.54 -6.28
N LYS A 232 -5.54 -23.71 -6.91
CA LYS A 232 -6.16 -24.95 -6.40
C LYS A 232 -5.57 -25.33 -5.06
N ASP A 233 -6.31 -26.13 -4.30
CA ASP A 233 -5.91 -26.69 -2.99
C ASP A 233 -5.74 -25.68 -1.83
N ILE A 234 -5.83 -24.38 -2.11
CA ILE A 234 -5.67 -23.30 -1.13
C ILE A 234 -6.74 -22.21 -1.33
N VAL A 235 -8.00 -22.62 -1.47
CA VAL A 235 -9.13 -21.75 -1.85
C VAL A 235 -9.41 -20.66 -0.82
N ASP A 236 -9.53 -21.01 0.45
CA ASP A 236 -9.72 -20.10 1.60
C ASP A 236 -8.54 -19.14 1.76
N TYR A 237 -7.31 -19.67 1.64
CA TYR A 237 -6.09 -18.87 1.67
C TYR A 237 -6.06 -17.88 0.50
N SER A 238 -6.39 -18.32 -0.72
CA SER A 238 -6.49 -17.44 -1.89
C SER A 238 -7.52 -16.34 -1.63
N ALA A 239 -8.73 -16.69 -1.19
CA ALA A 239 -9.77 -15.72 -0.86
C ALA A 239 -9.27 -14.68 0.16
N SER A 240 -8.58 -15.11 1.22
CA SER A 240 -8.01 -14.22 2.22
C SER A 240 -6.97 -13.25 1.63
N LYS A 241 -6.09 -13.73 0.75
CA LYS A 241 -5.03 -12.90 0.14
C LYS A 241 -5.58 -11.97 -0.95
N PHE A 242 -6.65 -12.36 -1.66
CA PHE A 242 -7.39 -11.45 -2.55
C PHE A 242 -8.07 -10.35 -1.73
N GLY A 243 -8.70 -10.72 -0.61
CA GLY A 243 -9.31 -9.77 0.31
C GLY A 243 -8.30 -8.77 0.87
N ALA A 244 -7.12 -9.24 1.30
CA ALA A 244 -6.04 -8.36 1.77
C ALA A 244 -5.49 -7.45 0.67
N PHE A 245 -5.32 -7.95 -0.56
CA PHE A 245 -4.90 -7.15 -1.71
C PHE A 245 -5.91 -6.05 -2.02
N GLY A 246 -7.19 -6.42 -2.19
CA GLY A 246 -8.26 -5.48 -2.50
C GLY A 246 -8.51 -4.46 -1.39
N PHE A 247 -8.37 -4.88 -0.12
CA PHE A 247 -8.40 -3.98 1.02
C PHE A 247 -7.31 -2.90 0.91
N GLN A 248 -6.06 -3.29 0.69
CA GLN A 248 -4.96 -2.33 0.59
C GLN A 248 -5.13 -1.40 -0.60
N GLU A 249 -5.50 -1.94 -1.78
CA GLU A 249 -5.75 -1.14 -2.98
C GLU A 249 -6.86 -0.10 -2.77
N ALA A 250 -7.97 -0.50 -2.14
CA ALA A 250 -9.06 0.42 -1.82
C ALA A 250 -8.64 1.50 -0.81
N LEU A 251 -7.89 1.12 0.23
CA LEU A 251 -7.43 2.06 1.25
C LEU A 251 -6.42 3.08 0.69
N GLU A 252 -5.50 2.62 -0.16
CA GLU A 252 -4.55 3.49 -0.86
C GLU A 252 -5.29 4.53 -1.72
N ASN A 253 -6.28 4.09 -2.49
CA ASN A 253 -7.12 4.98 -3.31
C ASN A 253 -7.86 6.03 -2.47
N GLU A 254 -8.38 5.64 -1.29
CA GLU A 254 -9.00 6.58 -0.37
C GLU A 254 -8.01 7.62 0.13
N MET A 255 -6.80 7.21 0.55
CA MET A 255 -5.78 8.14 1.04
C MET A 255 -5.27 9.09 -0.06
N CYS A 256 -5.13 8.58 -1.29
CA CYS A 256 -4.79 9.40 -2.45
C CYS A 256 -5.88 10.44 -2.75
N HIS A 257 -7.15 10.04 -2.72
CA HIS A 257 -8.28 10.96 -2.89
C HIS A 257 -8.31 12.04 -1.81
N ARG A 258 -8.01 11.66 -0.57
CA ARG A 258 -7.91 12.57 0.59
C ARG A 258 -6.61 13.39 0.62
N LYS A 259 -5.72 13.21 -0.36
CA LYS A 259 -4.41 13.87 -0.48
C LYS A 259 -3.56 13.73 0.78
N ARG A 260 -3.57 12.55 1.38
CA ARG A 260 -2.74 12.22 2.56
C ARG A 260 -1.42 11.62 2.11
N ASN A 261 -0.34 12.04 2.73
CA ASN A 261 1.00 11.53 2.45
C ASN A 261 1.24 10.21 3.23
N ILE A 262 0.48 9.18 2.86
CA ILE A 262 0.58 7.83 3.41
C ILE A 262 1.02 6.91 2.29
N HIS A 263 2.10 6.17 2.53
CA HIS A 263 2.62 5.19 1.58
C HIS A 263 1.97 3.82 1.78
N PHE A 264 1.87 3.08 0.68
CA PHE A 264 1.35 1.71 0.67
C PHE A 264 2.29 0.83 -0.14
N THR A 265 2.59 -0.36 0.38
CA THR A 265 3.39 -1.36 -0.32
C THR A 265 2.73 -2.73 -0.20
N THR A 266 2.36 -3.32 -1.33
CA THR A 266 1.75 -4.65 -1.41
C THR A 266 2.75 -5.64 -2.01
N ILE A 267 3.11 -6.65 -1.22
CA ILE A 267 4.07 -7.68 -1.61
C ILE A 267 3.29 -8.94 -1.98
N CYS A 268 3.52 -9.48 -3.18
CA CYS A 268 2.88 -10.70 -3.67
C CYS A 268 3.97 -11.70 -4.08
N PRO A 269 4.51 -12.47 -3.13
CA PRO A 269 5.43 -13.53 -3.47
C PRO A 269 4.69 -14.81 -3.92
N SER A 270 5.34 -15.53 -4.84
CA SER A 270 5.05 -16.93 -5.15
C SER A 270 5.55 -17.84 -4.02
N TYR A 271 5.55 -19.16 -4.21
CA TYR A 271 6.02 -20.14 -3.22
C TYR A 271 7.41 -19.79 -2.67
N ILE A 272 7.51 -19.74 -1.34
CA ILE A 272 8.73 -19.42 -0.58
C ILE A 272 9.11 -20.65 0.22
N GLN A 273 10.40 -20.95 0.32
CA GLN A 273 10.89 -22.08 1.12
C GLN A 273 10.73 -21.81 2.63
N THR A 274 9.52 -21.99 3.14
CA THR A 274 9.14 -21.79 4.56
C THR A 274 8.25 -22.94 5.01
N THR A 275 8.13 -23.15 6.32
CA THR A 275 7.26 -24.17 6.93
C THR A 275 5.78 -24.04 6.55
N MET A 276 5.34 -22.87 6.06
CA MET A 276 3.99 -22.69 5.53
C MET A 276 3.73 -23.53 4.27
N CYS A 277 4.74 -23.70 3.41
CA CYS A 277 4.61 -24.44 2.16
C CYS A 277 4.58 -25.96 2.35
N ASP A 278 5.09 -26.48 3.47
CA ASP A 278 5.11 -27.92 3.79
C ASP A 278 3.69 -28.50 3.92
N ARG A 279 2.68 -27.64 4.11
CA ARG A 279 1.27 -28.00 4.27
C ARG A 279 0.50 -28.10 2.95
N ILE A 280 1.16 -27.81 1.82
CA ILE A 280 0.55 -27.81 0.49
C ILE A 280 1.09 -29.01 -0.29
N PRO A 281 0.24 -29.78 -1.01
CA PRO A 281 0.71 -30.81 -1.92
C PRO A 281 1.36 -30.16 -3.16
N LEU A 282 2.64 -29.87 -3.07
CA LEU A 282 3.44 -29.26 -4.13
C LEU A 282 4.18 -30.32 -4.94
N SER A 283 4.29 -30.08 -6.25
CA SER A 283 5.11 -30.88 -7.14
C SER A 283 6.60 -30.74 -6.79
N SER A 284 7.38 -31.81 -6.96
CA SER A 284 8.83 -31.80 -6.71
C SER A 284 9.59 -30.81 -7.61
N SER A 285 8.98 -30.38 -8.72
CA SER A 285 9.53 -29.38 -9.65
C SER A 285 9.22 -27.92 -9.26
N THR A 286 8.59 -27.69 -8.10
CA THR A 286 8.24 -26.35 -7.63
C THR A 286 9.49 -25.51 -7.37
N ASN A 287 9.61 -24.39 -8.07
CA ASN A 287 10.69 -23.43 -7.85
C ASN A 287 10.37 -22.54 -6.65
N PHE A 288 11.09 -22.74 -5.55
CA PHE A 288 10.94 -21.92 -4.35
C PHE A 288 11.80 -20.66 -4.41
N LEU A 289 11.24 -19.56 -3.91
CA LEU A 289 12.01 -18.35 -3.61
C LEU A 289 12.77 -18.53 -2.29
N SER A 290 14.00 -18.02 -2.25
CA SER A 290 14.77 -17.91 -1.01
C SER A 290 14.08 -16.92 -0.06
N PRO A 291 13.82 -17.29 1.21
CA PRO A 291 13.26 -16.38 2.20
C PRO A 291 14.09 -15.10 2.39
N ASN A 292 15.42 -15.22 2.34
CA ASN A 292 16.34 -14.09 2.44
C ASN A 292 16.14 -13.11 1.28
N HIS A 293 16.03 -13.63 0.06
CA HIS A 293 15.78 -12.81 -1.12
C HIS A 293 14.43 -12.09 -1.04
N VAL A 294 13.38 -12.78 -0.58
CA VAL A 294 12.06 -12.17 -0.40
C VAL A 294 12.13 -11.05 0.63
N ALA A 295 12.72 -11.30 1.80
CA ALA A 295 12.87 -10.28 2.83
C ALA A 295 13.68 -9.06 2.35
N GLU A 296 14.75 -9.26 1.56
CA GLU A 296 15.50 -8.16 0.93
C GLU A 296 14.64 -7.31 0.00
N GLU A 297 13.86 -7.95 -0.87
CA GLU A 297 12.98 -7.23 -1.79
C GLU A 297 11.87 -6.48 -1.03
N ILE A 298 11.37 -7.03 0.08
CA ILE A 298 10.42 -6.36 0.96
C ILE A 298 11.06 -5.12 1.59
N VAL A 299 12.21 -5.26 2.24
CA VAL A 299 12.90 -4.12 2.88
C VAL A 299 13.26 -3.06 1.84
N HIS A 300 13.79 -3.46 0.68
CA HIS A 300 14.05 -2.54 -0.41
C HIS A 300 12.78 -1.80 -0.87
N ALA A 301 11.64 -2.50 -0.97
CA ALA A 301 10.37 -1.89 -1.35
C ALA A 301 9.85 -0.90 -0.29
N ILE A 302 9.99 -1.23 0.99
CA ILE A 302 9.65 -0.34 2.11
C ILE A 302 10.47 0.94 2.02
N LEU A 303 11.79 0.81 1.83
CA LEU A 303 12.71 1.95 1.79
C LEU A 303 12.56 2.78 0.51
N THR A 304 12.04 2.21 -0.59
CA THR A 304 11.84 2.93 -1.85
C THR A 304 10.39 3.32 -2.12
N ASN A 305 9.50 3.16 -1.14
CA ASN A 305 8.04 3.40 -1.24
C ASN A 305 7.43 2.73 -2.47
N LYS A 306 7.85 1.50 -2.77
CA LYS A 306 7.41 0.77 -3.95
C LYS A 306 6.01 0.19 -3.72
N ARG A 307 5.04 0.60 -4.55
CA ARG A 307 3.62 0.26 -4.34
C ARG A 307 3.27 -1.22 -4.46
N ILE A 308 3.73 -1.88 -5.53
CA ILE A 308 3.45 -3.31 -5.77
C ILE A 308 4.75 -4.04 -6.08
N VAL A 309 4.96 -5.18 -5.43
CA VAL A 309 6.12 -6.05 -5.62
C VAL A 309 5.64 -7.47 -5.91
N LEU A 310 5.84 -7.94 -7.13
CA LEU A 310 5.56 -9.33 -7.51
C LEU A 310 6.85 -10.14 -7.58
N LEU A 311 6.93 -11.24 -6.83
CA LEU A 311 8.11 -12.10 -6.76
C LEU A 311 7.77 -13.52 -7.23
N PRO A 312 8.51 -14.11 -8.18
CA PRO A 312 9.60 -13.52 -8.96
C PRO A 312 9.07 -12.51 -9.99
N LYS A 313 9.90 -11.57 -10.46
CA LYS A 313 9.52 -10.48 -11.38
C LYS A 313 8.83 -10.92 -12.69
N LYS A 314 9.07 -12.14 -13.16
CA LYS A 314 8.34 -12.70 -14.33
C LYS A 314 6.82 -12.81 -14.12
N THR A 315 6.34 -12.79 -12.88
CA THR A 315 4.92 -12.85 -12.55
C THR A 315 4.15 -11.56 -12.88
N TYR A 316 4.81 -10.43 -13.13
CA TYR A 316 4.17 -9.24 -13.71
C TYR A 316 3.54 -9.54 -15.07
N PHE A 317 4.16 -10.40 -15.88
CA PHE A 317 3.54 -10.86 -17.13
C PHE A 317 2.27 -11.66 -16.87
N LEU A 318 2.29 -12.56 -15.87
CA LEU A 318 1.11 -13.35 -15.51
C LEU A 318 -0.04 -12.45 -15.02
N TYR A 319 0.28 -11.41 -14.24
CA TYR A 319 -0.68 -10.43 -13.78
C TYR A 319 -1.35 -9.69 -14.95
N ALA A 320 -0.56 -9.19 -15.91
CA ALA A 320 -1.08 -8.54 -17.11
C ALA A 320 -1.89 -9.50 -17.99
N ALA A 321 -1.38 -10.72 -18.20
CA ALA A 321 -2.00 -11.75 -19.03
C ALA A 321 -3.38 -12.20 -18.50
N LYS A 322 -3.59 -12.18 -17.18
CA LYS A 322 -4.88 -12.50 -16.55
C LYS A 322 -6.04 -11.66 -17.11
N GLY A 323 -5.78 -10.40 -17.44
CA GLY A 323 -6.80 -9.49 -17.99
C GLY A 323 -6.97 -9.56 -19.52
N LEU A 324 -5.96 -10.07 -20.23
CA LEU A 324 -5.93 -10.07 -21.70
C LEU A 324 -6.38 -11.40 -22.32
N ILE A 325 -6.12 -12.51 -21.65
CA ILE A 325 -6.36 -13.85 -22.18
C ILE A 325 -7.75 -14.34 -21.76
N PRO A 326 -8.51 -15.05 -22.64
CA PRO A 326 -9.78 -15.66 -22.26
C PRO A 326 -9.66 -16.53 -21.01
N ARG A 327 -10.64 -16.41 -20.10
CA ARG A 327 -10.59 -17.03 -18.76
C ARG A 327 -10.30 -18.53 -18.80
N ARG A 328 -10.89 -19.27 -19.75
CA ARG A 328 -10.67 -20.72 -19.92
C ARG A 328 -9.21 -21.05 -20.30
N THR A 329 -8.60 -20.25 -21.18
CA THR A 329 -7.22 -20.44 -21.61
C THR A 329 -6.26 -20.14 -20.46
N PHE A 330 -6.49 -19.05 -19.74
CA PHE A 330 -5.70 -18.71 -18.55
C PHE A 330 -5.82 -19.81 -17.46
N GLN A 331 -7.03 -20.33 -17.23
CA GLN A 331 -7.23 -21.45 -16.30
C GLN A 331 -6.44 -22.70 -16.70
N ARG A 332 -6.41 -23.06 -17.98
CA ARG A 332 -5.60 -24.20 -18.47
C ARG A 332 -4.10 -23.98 -18.23
N LEU A 333 -3.60 -22.78 -18.50
CA LEU A 333 -2.21 -22.43 -18.24
C LEU A 333 -1.87 -22.51 -16.75
N LEU A 334 -2.73 -21.99 -15.87
CA LEU A 334 -2.54 -22.08 -14.42
C LEU A 334 -2.50 -23.52 -13.93
N LEU A 335 -3.48 -24.34 -14.34
CA LEU A 335 -3.54 -25.74 -13.93
C LEU A 335 -2.34 -26.53 -14.49
N PHE A 336 -1.78 -26.14 -15.64
CA PHE A 336 -0.56 -26.74 -16.16
C PHE A 336 0.67 -26.39 -15.29
N VAL A 337 0.77 -25.15 -14.81
CA VAL A 337 1.86 -24.70 -13.92
C VAL A 337 1.71 -25.27 -12.49
N GLN A 338 0.48 -25.59 -12.07
CA GLN A 338 0.17 -26.14 -10.75
C GLN A 338 0.13 -27.67 -10.69
N LYS A 339 0.48 -28.37 -11.78
CA LYS A 339 0.66 -29.83 -11.81
C LYS A 339 2.03 -30.21 -11.26
#